data_AF-A0A661TQT8-F1
#
_entry.id   AF-A0A661TQT8-F1
#
_cell.length_a   1.000
_cell.length_b   1.000
_cell.length_c   1.000
_cell.angle_alpha   90.00
_cell.angle_beta   90.00
_cell.angle_gamma   90.00
#
_symmetry.space_group_name_H-M   'P 1'
#
loop_
_entity.id
_entity.type
_entity.pdbx_description
1 polymer ?
#
loop_
_entity_poly.entity_id
_entity_poly.type
_entity_poly.pdbx_seq_one_letter_code
_entity_poly.pdbx_strand_id
1 'polypeptide(L)'
;MNNKGNMALEVIGALLVIVILGTFYFVSDKATQDINDNIQNSSINNESKAIFQNTADNYSSWSDYAMLSIFIIIWLMSLISAWYTDESPILVIVSILLFIFVIIGAIFVQDAILGIIEDAEFSGQYATMPITVFLINNMVMLLTAMGLSIGLLLYLRFTR
;
A
#
# COMPACT_ATOMS: atom_id res chain seq x y z
N MET A 1 13.89 -30.15 4.03
CA MET A 1 13.85 -28.81 4.67
C MET A 1 12.40 -28.37 4.70
N ASN A 2 11.86 -28.13 5.90
CA ASN A 2 10.46 -27.76 6.14
C ASN A 2 10.20 -26.33 5.65
N ASN A 3 9.82 -26.15 4.39
CA ASN A 3 9.27 -24.90 3.86
C ASN A 3 7.73 -24.88 3.88
N LYS A 4 7.12 -25.55 4.87
CA LYS A 4 5.68 -25.51 5.08
C LYS A 4 5.37 -24.46 6.13
N GLY A 5 4.94 -23.30 5.66
CA GLY A 5 4.26 -22.31 6.49
C GLY A 5 5.11 -21.12 6.89
N ASN A 6 5.16 -20.13 6.00
CA ASN A 6 5.17 -18.74 6.46
C ASN A 6 4.21 -17.83 5.70
N MET A 7 3.21 -18.40 5.00
CA MET A 7 2.22 -17.64 4.25
C MET A 7 1.47 -16.63 5.14
N ALA A 8 1.19 -16.96 6.40
CA ALA A 8 0.61 -16.01 7.36
C ALA A 8 1.53 -14.80 7.62
N LEU A 9 2.81 -15.05 7.81
CA LEU A 9 3.83 -14.02 8.06
C LEU A 9 4.10 -13.18 6.80
N GLU A 10 4.00 -13.77 5.61
CA GLU A 10 4.09 -13.06 4.33
C GLU A 10 2.91 -12.11 4.13
N VAL A 11 1.67 -12.54 4.41
CA VAL A 11 0.50 -11.66 4.24
C VAL A 11 0.46 -10.56 5.30
N ILE A 12 0.78 -10.88 6.56
CA ILE A 12 0.93 -9.85 7.62
C ILE A 12 2.05 -8.87 7.25
N GLY A 13 3.18 -9.39 6.73
CA GLY A 13 4.29 -8.57 6.27
C GLY A 13 3.89 -7.64 5.13
N ALA A 14 3.13 -8.13 4.15
CA ALA A 14 2.63 -7.31 3.04
C ALA A 14 1.70 -6.19 3.52
N LEU A 15 0.80 -6.47 4.46
CA LEU A 15 -0.04 -5.45 5.09
C LEU A 15 0.80 -4.38 5.79
N LEU A 16 1.76 -4.79 6.63
CA LEU A 16 2.64 -3.87 7.34
C LEU A 16 3.46 -2.99 6.38
N VAL A 17 3.94 -3.56 5.28
CA VAL A 17 4.66 -2.82 4.24
C VAL A 17 3.77 -1.75 3.61
N ILE A 18 2.52 -2.05 3.28
CA ILE A 18 1.57 -1.07 2.72
C ILE A 18 1.34 0.08 3.71
N VAL A 19 1.17 -0.22 5.00
CA VAL A 19 0.99 0.81 6.03
C VAL A 19 2.22 1.69 6.18
N ILE A 20 3.39 1.07 6.36
CA ILE A 20 4.66 1.79 6.56
C ILE A 20 4.94 2.68 5.37
N LEU A 21 4.77 2.17 4.14
CA LEU A 21 4.97 2.95 2.94
C LEU A 21 3.94 4.07 2.82
N GLY A 22 2.66 3.79 3.10
CA GLY A 22 1.60 4.79 3.08
C GLY A 22 1.93 5.97 4.00
N THR A 23 2.17 5.69 5.28
CA THR A 23 2.55 6.71 6.25
C THR A 23 3.86 7.41 5.86
N PHE A 24 4.85 6.67 5.38
CA PHE A 24 6.13 7.23 4.96
C PHE A 24 5.98 8.24 3.81
N TYR A 25 5.17 7.95 2.80
CA TYR A 25 4.94 8.88 1.69
C TYR A 25 4.23 10.15 2.15
N PHE A 26 3.22 10.04 3.04
CA PHE A 26 2.56 11.21 3.61
C PHE A 26 3.52 12.11 4.39
N VAL A 27 4.31 11.52 5.29
CA VAL A 27 5.29 12.28 6.08
C VAL A 27 6.36 12.90 5.18
N SER A 28 6.80 12.19 4.15
CA SER A 28 7.81 12.68 3.22
C SER A 28 7.32 13.81 2.33
N ASP A 29 6.04 13.79 1.93
CA ASP A 29 5.43 14.89 1.19
C ASP A 29 5.37 16.16 2.03
N LYS A 30 4.88 16.05 3.28
CA LYS A 30 4.87 17.18 4.23
C LYS A 30 6.27 17.74 4.46
N ALA A 31 7.26 16.87 4.70
CA ALA A 31 8.65 17.29 4.86
C ALA A 31 9.21 17.97 3.60
N THR A 32 8.84 17.49 2.41
CA THR A 32 9.27 18.09 1.14
C THR A 32 8.69 19.49 0.95
N GLN A 33 7.41 19.70 1.29
CA GLN A 33 6.79 21.02 1.26
C GLN A 33 7.44 21.97 2.26
N ASP A 34 7.68 21.54 3.50
CA ASP A 34 8.32 22.37 4.52
C ASP A 34 9.77 22.74 4.13
N ILE A 35 10.51 21.82 3.50
CA ILE A 35 11.84 22.11 2.95
C ILE A 35 11.74 23.13 1.82
N ASN A 36 10.78 22.96 0.91
CA ASN A 36 10.59 23.89 -0.20
C ASN A 36 10.27 25.30 0.31
N ASP A 37 9.37 25.45 1.28
CA ASP A 37 9.02 26.75 1.88
C ASP A 37 10.24 27.45 2.48
N ASN A 38 11.11 26.70 3.17
CA ASN A 38 12.36 27.24 3.69
C ASN A 38 13.33 27.67 2.57
N ILE A 39 13.42 26.90 1.48
CA ILE A 39 14.26 27.24 0.33
C ILE A 39 13.72 28.47 -0.42
N GLN A 40 12.41 28.58 -0.60
CA GLN A 40 11.80 29.74 -1.26
C GLN A 40 12.09 31.04 -0.50
N ASN A 41 12.15 30.98 0.83
CA ASN A 41 12.47 32.10 1.70
C ASN A 41 13.98 32.39 1.88
N SER A 42 14.85 31.52 1.35
CA SER A 42 16.31 31.67 1.46
C SER A 42 16.90 32.64 0.43
N SER A 43 18.18 32.99 0.58
CA SER A 43 18.93 33.82 -0.38
C SER A 43 19.58 33.03 -1.52
N ILE A 44 19.16 31.78 -1.75
CA ILE A 44 19.65 30.94 -2.86
C ILE A 44 19.22 31.53 -4.20
N ASN A 45 19.94 31.21 -5.29
CA ASN A 45 19.60 31.66 -6.63
C ASN A 45 18.20 31.18 -7.08
N ASN A 46 17.59 31.94 -8.00
CA ASN A 46 16.23 31.67 -8.46
C ASN A 46 16.12 30.35 -9.24
N GLU A 47 17.21 29.92 -9.90
CA GLU A 47 17.24 28.67 -10.64
C GLU A 47 17.08 27.46 -9.70
N SER A 48 17.83 27.40 -8.59
CA SER A 48 17.66 26.31 -7.63
C SER A 48 16.28 26.37 -6.96
N LYS A 49 15.76 27.55 -6.65
CA LYS A 49 14.38 27.70 -6.13
C LYS A 49 13.33 27.12 -7.08
N ALA A 50 13.47 27.35 -8.38
CA ALA A 50 12.56 26.79 -9.38
C ALA A 50 12.65 25.26 -9.45
N ILE A 51 13.85 24.68 -9.33
CA ILE A 51 14.05 23.22 -9.31
C ILE A 51 13.38 22.59 -8.08
N PHE A 52 13.57 23.19 -6.89
CA PHE A 52 12.96 22.71 -5.66
C PHE A 52 11.44 22.82 -5.68
N GLN A 53 10.90 23.94 -6.19
CA GLN A 53 9.46 24.10 -6.37
C GLN A 53 8.90 23.02 -7.30
N ASN A 54 9.53 22.80 -8.45
CA ASN A 54 9.10 21.77 -9.37
C ASN A 54 9.19 20.36 -8.77
N THR A 55 10.16 20.11 -7.89
CA THR A 55 10.26 18.84 -7.17
C THR A 55 9.11 18.70 -6.16
N ALA A 56 8.83 19.74 -5.37
CA ALA A 56 7.73 19.74 -4.41
C ALA A 56 6.36 19.58 -5.09
N ASP A 57 6.13 20.25 -6.21
CA ASP A 57 4.88 20.18 -6.97
C ASP A 57 4.61 18.78 -7.55
N ASN A 58 5.67 18.08 -7.99
CA ASN A 58 5.55 16.76 -8.59
C ASN A 58 5.69 15.60 -7.60
N TYR A 59 6.22 15.85 -6.40
CA TYR A 59 6.49 14.81 -5.41
C TYR A 59 5.22 14.04 -5.08
N SER A 60 4.14 14.74 -4.73
CA SER A 60 2.87 14.11 -4.35
C SER A 60 2.34 13.19 -5.45
N SER A 61 2.40 13.64 -6.71
CA SER A 61 1.98 12.86 -7.87
C SER A 61 2.83 11.60 -8.06
N TRP A 62 4.16 11.71 -7.93
CA TRP A 62 5.05 10.56 -8.05
C TRP A 62 4.85 9.54 -6.94
N SER A 63 4.68 9.99 -5.69
CA SER A 63 4.33 9.10 -4.58
C SER A 63 2.99 8.41 -4.79
N ASP A 64 2.00 9.11 -5.36
CA ASP A 64 0.68 8.54 -5.61
C ASP A 64 0.71 7.40 -6.63
N TYR A 65 1.45 7.58 -7.73
CA TYR A 65 1.68 6.52 -8.71
C TYR A 65 2.57 5.40 -8.18
N ALA A 66 3.56 5.71 -7.35
CA ALA A 66 4.42 4.71 -6.72
C ALA A 66 3.61 3.79 -5.81
N MET A 67 2.70 4.35 -5.00
CA MET A 67 1.80 3.58 -4.14
C MET A 67 0.94 2.60 -4.95
N LEU A 68 0.29 3.09 -6.00
CA LEU A 68 -0.50 2.24 -6.90
C LEU A 68 0.33 1.12 -7.52
N SER A 69 1.54 1.46 -8.00
CA SER A 69 2.44 0.50 -8.63
C SER A 69 2.84 -0.61 -7.65
N ILE A 70 3.17 -0.25 -6.41
CA ILE A 70 3.51 -1.20 -5.35
C ILE A 70 2.33 -2.12 -5.05
N PHE A 71 1.12 -1.57 -4.91
CA PHE A 71 -0.09 -2.35 -4.68
C PHE A 71 -0.32 -3.39 -5.80
N ILE A 72 -0.22 -2.96 -7.07
CA ILE A 72 -0.38 -3.85 -8.23
C ILE A 72 0.71 -4.94 -8.24
N ILE A 73 1.97 -4.59 -7.97
CA ILE A 73 3.07 -5.55 -7.91
C ILE A 73 2.82 -6.59 -6.82
N ILE A 74 2.41 -6.19 -5.62
CA ILE A 74 2.09 -7.11 -4.53
C ILE A 74 0.95 -8.04 -4.92
N TRP A 75 -0.09 -7.52 -5.57
CA TRP A 75 -1.20 -8.34 -6.07
C TRP A 75 -0.69 -9.37 -7.08
N LEU A 76 0.04 -8.95 -8.12
CA LEU A 76 0.57 -9.86 -9.14
C LEU A 76 1.51 -10.93 -8.54
N MET A 77 2.41 -10.52 -7.64
CA MET A 77 3.31 -11.45 -6.95
C MET A 77 2.55 -12.47 -6.10
N SER A 78 1.44 -12.06 -5.47
CA SER A 78 0.57 -12.97 -4.71
C SER A 78 -0.13 -13.99 -5.61
N LEU A 79 -0.57 -13.58 -6.80
CA LEU A 79 -1.14 -14.50 -7.80
C LEU A 79 -0.10 -15.50 -8.32
N ILE A 80 1.10 -15.03 -8.61
CA ILE A 80 2.22 -15.88 -9.04
C ILE A 80 2.57 -16.88 -7.92
N SER A 81 2.68 -16.43 -6.68
CA SER A 81 2.94 -17.31 -5.52
C SER A 81 1.86 -18.37 -5.34
N ALA A 82 0.58 -17.98 -5.45
CA ALA A 82 -0.54 -18.91 -5.43
C ALA A 82 -0.45 -19.96 -6.54
N TRP A 83 -0.01 -19.56 -7.74
CA TRP A 83 0.19 -20.47 -8.86
C TRP A 83 1.29 -21.50 -8.61
N TYR A 84 2.33 -21.19 -7.84
CA TYR A 84 3.44 -22.11 -7.52
C TYR A 84 3.24 -22.91 -6.21
N THR A 85 2.20 -22.62 -5.44
CA THR A 85 1.91 -23.30 -4.16
C THR A 85 1.50 -24.77 -4.35
N ASP A 86 2.01 -25.69 -3.53
CA ASP A 86 1.70 -27.13 -3.64
C ASP A 86 0.18 -27.44 -3.67
N GLU A 87 -0.21 -28.47 -4.42
CA GLU A 87 -1.58 -28.96 -4.51
C GLU A 87 -1.98 -29.72 -3.25
N SER A 88 -2.39 -28.99 -2.21
CA SER A 88 -2.99 -29.57 -1.01
C SER A 88 -4.37 -28.96 -0.76
N PRO A 89 -5.45 -29.76 -0.68
CA PRO A 89 -6.79 -29.23 -0.40
C PRO A 89 -6.87 -28.50 0.95
N ILE A 90 -6.01 -28.86 1.89
CA ILE A 90 -5.90 -28.21 3.20
C ILE A 90 -5.44 -26.75 3.04
N LEU A 91 -4.58 -26.44 2.06
CA LEU A 91 -4.09 -25.08 1.83
C LEU A 91 -5.20 -24.14 1.40
N VAL A 92 -6.21 -24.59 0.65
CA VAL A 92 -7.36 -23.74 0.29
C VAL A 92 -8.11 -23.29 1.54
N ILE A 93 -8.38 -24.22 2.46
CA ILE A 93 -9.08 -23.93 3.72
C ILE A 93 -8.26 -22.99 4.59
N VAL A 94 -6.95 -23.26 4.74
CA VAL A 94 -6.03 -22.41 5.52
C VAL A 94 -5.95 -21.00 4.92
N SER A 95 -5.87 -20.88 3.58
CA SER A 95 -5.83 -19.59 2.90
C SER A 95 -7.11 -18.78 3.12
N ILE A 96 -8.29 -19.42 3.10
CA ILE A 96 -9.57 -18.74 3.41
C ILE A 96 -9.57 -18.24 4.86
N LEU A 97 -9.14 -19.05 5.82
CA LEU A 97 -9.05 -18.63 7.22
C LEU A 97 -8.08 -17.46 7.40
N LEU A 98 -6.88 -17.53 6.80
CA LEU A 98 -5.91 -16.44 6.82
C LEU A 98 -6.47 -15.17 6.19
N PHE A 99 -7.17 -15.31 5.06
CA PHE A 99 -7.79 -14.19 4.38
C PHE A 99 -8.82 -13.46 5.28
N ILE A 100 -9.62 -14.18 6.07
CA ILE A 100 -10.52 -13.57 7.06
C ILE A 100 -9.75 -12.72 8.07
N PHE A 101 -8.65 -13.23 8.63
CA PHE A 101 -7.81 -12.47 9.56
C PHE A 101 -7.21 -11.21 8.93
N VAL A 102 -6.82 -11.31 7.65
CA VAL A 102 -6.24 -10.21 6.87
C VAL A 102 -7.27 -9.11 6.64
N ILE A 103 -8.52 -9.47 6.33
CA ILE A 103 -9.61 -8.51 6.21
C ILE A 103 -9.91 -7.81 7.54
N ILE A 104 -9.93 -8.54 8.65
CA ILE A 104 -10.12 -7.95 9.98
C ILE A 104 -8.98 -6.97 10.30
N GLY A 105 -7.73 -7.37 10.06
CA GLY A 105 -6.57 -6.50 10.24
C GLY A 105 -6.62 -5.25 9.36
N ALA A 106 -7.06 -5.41 8.11
CA ALA A 106 -7.21 -4.30 7.17
C ALA A 106 -8.23 -3.27 7.65
N ILE A 107 -9.34 -3.68 8.30
CA ILE A 107 -10.30 -2.73 8.87
C ILE A 107 -9.63 -1.83 9.92
N PHE A 108 -8.92 -2.42 10.89
CA PHE A 108 -8.21 -1.65 11.92
C PHE A 108 -7.13 -0.73 11.35
N VAL A 109 -6.42 -1.21 10.33
CA VAL A 109 -5.41 -0.42 9.63
C VAL A 109 -6.06 0.75 8.88
N GLN A 110 -7.18 0.51 8.20
CA GLN A 110 -7.92 1.54 7.48
C GLN A 110 -8.32 2.66 8.44
N ASP A 111 -8.93 2.29 9.57
CA ASP A 111 -9.36 3.23 10.60
C ASP A 111 -8.17 4.03 11.16
N ALA A 112 -7.04 3.36 11.42
CA ALA A 112 -5.83 4.03 11.92
C ALA A 112 -5.27 5.05 10.90
N ILE A 113 -5.25 4.71 9.62
CA ILE A 113 -4.77 5.61 8.57
C ILE A 113 -5.74 6.77 8.36
N LEU A 114 -7.05 6.51 8.37
CA LEU A 114 -8.07 7.55 8.30
C LEU A 114 -7.95 8.53 9.47
N GLY A 115 -7.68 8.04 10.69
CA GLY A 115 -7.41 8.90 11.84
C GLY A 115 -6.19 9.82 11.67
N ILE A 116 -5.15 9.37 10.95
CA ILE A 116 -3.98 10.22 10.62
C ILE A 116 -4.35 11.25 9.55
N ILE A 117 -5.12 10.85 8.53
CA ILE A 117 -5.54 11.73 7.43
C ILE A 117 -6.45 12.85 7.93
N GLU A 118 -7.35 12.55 8.86
CA GLU A 118 -8.30 13.50 9.43
C GLU A 118 -7.64 14.50 10.38
N ASP A 119 -6.36 14.28 10.75
CA ASP A 119 -5.60 15.24 11.54
C ASP A 119 -5.38 16.55 10.74
N ALA A 120 -5.57 17.68 11.43
CA ALA A 120 -5.43 19.01 10.84
C ALA A 120 -4.05 19.24 10.21
N GLU A 121 -3.00 18.59 10.74
CA GLU A 121 -1.64 18.71 10.23
C GLU A 121 -1.44 18.06 8.85
N PHE A 122 -2.24 17.05 8.50
CA PHE A 122 -2.11 16.27 7.26
C PHE A 122 -3.28 16.45 6.28
N SER A 123 -4.36 17.09 6.71
CA SER A 123 -5.59 17.28 5.92
C SER A 123 -5.40 17.96 4.55
N GLY A 124 -4.39 18.82 4.41
CA GLY A 124 -4.08 19.53 3.15
C GLY A 124 -3.38 18.65 2.11
N GLN A 125 -2.64 17.65 2.56
CA GLN A 125 -1.78 16.78 1.75
C GLN A 125 -2.59 15.62 1.17
N TYR A 126 -3.68 15.24 1.84
CA TYR A 126 -4.61 14.23 1.34
C TYR A 126 -5.23 14.61 -0.01
N ALA A 127 -5.49 15.91 -0.23
CA ALA A 127 -6.10 16.40 -1.46
C ALA A 127 -5.19 16.24 -2.69
N THR A 128 -3.87 16.09 -2.51
CA THR A 128 -2.90 16.00 -3.60
C THR A 128 -2.60 14.56 -4.04
N MET A 129 -3.08 13.55 -3.31
CA MET A 129 -2.82 12.12 -3.58
C MET A 129 -4.10 11.29 -3.79
N PRO A 130 -4.91 11.59 -4.82
CA PRO A 130 -6.24 11.00 -5.01
C PRO A 130 -6.24 9.48 -5.18
N ILE A 131 -5.16 8.87 -5.69
CA ILE A 131 -5.09 7.41 -5.88
C ILE A 131 -4.86 6.72 -4.54
N THR A 132 -3.95 7.23 -3.72
CA THR A 132 -3.64 6.72 -2.38
C THR A 132 -4.85 6.82 -1.48
N VAL A 133 -5.54 7.97 -1.54
CA VAL A 133 -6.86 8.19 -0.95
C VAL A 133 -7.84 7.09 -1.36
N PHE A 134 -7.95 6.82 -2.67
CA PHE A 134 -8.84 5.80 -3.19
C PHE A 134 -8.47 4.40 -2.67
N LEU A 135 -7.18 4.06 -2.64
CA LEU A 135 -6.68 2.77 -2.15
C LEU A 135 -7.00 2.57 -0.67
N ILE A 136 -6.84 3.61 0.16
CA ILE A 136 -7.12 3.55 1.60
C ILE A 136 -8.63 3.41 1.84
N ASN A 137 -9.44 4.26 1.20
CA ASN A 137 -10.89 4.25 1.36
C ASN A 137 -11.54 2.94 0.89
N ASN A 138 -10.92 2.27 -0.09
CA ASN A 138 -11.40 1.00 -0.64
C ASN A 138 -10.52 -0.19 -0.24
N MET A 139 -9.67 -0.06 0.78
CA MET A 139 -8.65 -1.06 1.08
C MET A 139 -9.26 -2.44 1.34
N VAL A 140 -10.31 -2.52 2.16
CA VAL A 140 -11.02 -3.78 2.44
C VAL A 140 -11.62 -4.38 1.16
N MET A 141 -12.21 -3.56 0.29
CA MET A 141 -12.80 -4.02 -0.97
C MET A 141 -11.72 -4.55 -1.92
N LEU A 142 -10.61 -3.83 -2.07
CA LEU A 142 -9.49 -4.20 -2.94
C LEU A 142 -8.78 -5.46 -2.45
N LEU A 143 -8.54 -5.57 -1.13
CA LEU A 143 -8.01 -6.79 -0.53
C LEU A 143 -8.97 -7.97 -0.70
N THR A 144 -10.28 -7.71 -0.68
CA THR A 144 -11.27 -8.75 -0.96
C THR A 144 -11.20 -9.25 -2.39
N ALA A 145 -11.12 -8.35 -3.36
CA ALA A 145 -10.90 -8.73 -4.76
C ALA A 145 -9.60 -9.52 -4.94
N MET A 146 -8.52 -9.10 -4.27
CA MET A 146 -7.25 -9.81 -4.26
C MET A 146 -7.37 -11.22 -3.66
N GLY A 147 -7.95 -11.36 -2.47
CA GLY A 147 -8.14 -12.65 -1.81
C GLY A 147 -9.00 -13.62 -2.61
N LEU A 148 -10.09 -13.13 -3.22
CA LEU A 148 -10.94 -13.93 -4.10
C LEU A 148 -10.19 -14.39 -5.36
N SER A 149 -9.38 -13.52 -5.97
CA SER A 149 -8.58 -13.88 -7.15
C SER A 149 -7.52 -14.95 -6.83
N ILE A 150 -6.89 -14.87 -5.65
CA ILE A 150 -5.97 -15.89 -5.15
C ILE A 150 -6.71 -17.21 -4.88
N GLY A 151 -7.85 -17.15 -4.18
CA GLY A 151 -8.66 -18.32 -3.87
C GLY A 151 -9.16 -19.05 -5.12
N LEU A 152 -9.57 -18.30 -6.16
CA LEU A 152 -9.95 -18.83 -7.46
C LEU A 152 -8.79 -19.57 -8.12
N LEU A 153 -7.58 -18.99 -8.13
CA LEU A 153 -6.39 -19.63 -8.70
C LEU A 153 -6.03 -20.93 -7.98
N LEU A 154 -6.06 -20.92 -6.64
CA LEU A 154 -5.81 -22.12 -5.83
C LEU A 154 -6.83 -23.21 -6.13
N TYR A 155 -8.12 -22.85 -6.27
CA TYR A 155 -9.17 -23.79 -6.62
C TYR A 155 -8.99 -24.38 -8.03
N LEU A 156 -8.75 -23.54 -9.03
CA LEU A 156 -8.55 -23.97 -10.41
C LEU A 156 -7.37 -24.93 -10.56
N ARG A 157 -6.28 -24.67 -9.83
CA ARG A 157 -5.12 -25.54 -9.83
C ARG A 157 -5.43 -26.90 -9.21
N PHE A 158 -6.21 -26.95 -8.12
CA PHE A 158 -6.59 -28.21 -7.47
C PHE A 158 -7.51 -29.08 -8.35
N THR A 159 -8.32 -28.48 -9.22
CA THR A 159 -9.25 -29.24 -10.09
C THR A 159 -8.62 -29.82 -11.36
N ARG A 160 -7.35 -29.53 -11.64
CA ARG A 160 -6.61 -30.10 -12.78
C ARG A 160 -5.78 -31.29 -12.36
#